data_AF-A0A972MM31-F1
#
_entry.id   AF-A0A972MM31-F1
#
_cell.length_a   1.000
_cell.length_b   1.000
_cell.length_c   1.000
_cell.angle_alpha   90.00
_cell.angle_beta   90.00
_cell.angle_gamma   90.00
#
_symmetry.space_group_name_H-M   'P 1'
#
loop_
_entity.id
_entity.type
_entity.pdbx_description
1 polymer ?
#
loop_
_entity_poly.entity_id
_entity_poly.type
_entity_poly.pdbx_seq_one_letter_code
_entity_poly.pdbx_strand_id
1 'polypeptide(L)'
;MEHKERNPFYFGGTVSDEDFCDRERELTQLKRDIFSGINILLYSPRRFGKSSLLLKLKEHLEKEGIKVIFLDLFPVVDEKDFINRYFDEVVKTLVSKKDKVIRFLKQFTNLNFSVNSTLKPDGSITFSVSFSP
;
A
#
# COMPACT_ATOMS: atom_id res chain seq x y z
N MET A 1 -43.18 0.11 -15.10
CA MET A 1 -42.05 0.67 -14.32
C MET A 1 -41.01 -0.42 -14.24
N GLU A 2 -39.98 -0.35 -15.08
CA GLU A 2 -38.99 -1.41 -15.23
C GLU A 2 -37.85 -1.16 -14.22
N HIS A 3 -37.84 -1.91 -13.12
CA HIS A 3 -36.67 -1.99 -12.25
C HIS A 3 -35.58 -2.74 -13.02
N LYS A 4 -34.72 -2.01 -13.71
CA LYS A 4 -33.50 -2.57 -14.29
C LYS A 4 -32.54 -2.83 -13.13
N GLU A 5 -32.61 -4.03 -12.56
CA GLU A 5 -31.66 -4.51 -11.55
C GLU A 5 -30.24 -4.32 -12.11
N ARG A 6 -29.46 -3.46 -11.45
CA ARG A 6 -28.07 -3.22 -11.80
C ARG A 6 -27.29 -4.48 -11.46
N ASN A 7 -26.39 -4.89 -12.36
CA ASN A 7 -25.50 -6.01 -12.13
C ASN A 7 -24.76 -5.83 -10.78
N PRO A 8 -24.92 -6.76 -9.82
CA PRO A 8 -24.31 -6.62 -8.50
C PRO A 8 -22.81 -6.93 -8.49
N PHE A 9 -22.24 -7.45 -9.59
CA PHE A 9 -20.85 -7.88 -9.64
C PHE A 9 -19.92 -6.76 -10.10
N TYR A 10 -18.85 -6.56 -9.34
CA TYR A 10 -17.72 -5.72 -9.72
C TYR A 10 -16.73 -6.48 -10.61
N PHE A 11 -16.35 -5.89 -11.75
CA PHE A 11 -15.42 -6.50 -12.70
C PHE A 11 -14.21 -5.60 -12.97
N GLY A 12 -13.06 -6.22 -13.24
CA GLY A 12 -11.89 -5.55 -13.81
C GLY A 12 -10.90 -4.96 -12.81
N GLY A 13 -11.22 -4.91 -11.52
CA GLY A 13 -10.33 -4.41 -10.47
C GLY A 13 -10.18 -5.35 -9.27
N THR A 14 -9.47 -4.88 -8.25
CA THR A 14 -9.46 -5.50 -6.91
C THR A 14 -10.79 -5.23 -6.21
N VAL A 15 -11.25 -6.17 -5.40
CA VAL A 15 -12.50 -6.06 -4.62
C VAL A 15 -12.19 -5.76 -3.16
N SER A 16 -13.08 -5.03 -2.49
CA SER A 16 -13.06 -4.78 -1.05
C SER A 16 -14.46 -4.96 -0.47
N ASP A 17 -14.53 -5.01 0.87
CA ASP A 17 -15.78 -4.94 1.63
C ASP A 17 -16.85 -5.95 1.19
N GLU A 18 -17.99 -5.46 0.70
CA GLU A 18 -19.16 -6.26 0.33
C GLU A 18 -18.89 -7.20 -0.85
N ASP A 19 -17.93 -6.85 -1.72
CA ASP A 19 -17.53 -7.64 -2.89
C ASP A 19 -16.44 -8.68 -2.55
N PHE A 20 -15.91 -8.68 -1.33
CA PHE A 20 -14.91 -9.64 -0.87
C PHE A 20 -15.56 -10.80 -0.12
N CYS A 21 -15.46 -12.02 -0.65
CA CYS A 21 -16.07 -13.20 -0.06
C CYS A 21 -15.11 -14.38 0.08
N ASP A 22 -15.45 -15.29 1.00
CA ASP A 22 -14.91 -16.66 1.11
C ASP A 22 -13.38 -16.78 1.18
N ARG A 23 -12.74 -16.08 2.13
CA ARG A 23 -11.26 -16.15 2.38
C ARG A 23 -10.86 -15.99 3.84
N GLU A 24 -11.77 -16.23 4.78
CA GLU A 24 -11.52 -16.02 6.21
C GLU A 24 -10.38 -16.89 6.75
N ARG A 25 -10.25 -18.12 6.24
CA ARG A 25 -9.18 -19.05 6.63
C ARG A 25 -7.82 -18.53 6.20
N GLU A 26 -7.68 -18.11 4.94
CA GLU A 26 -6.44 -17.55 4.41
C GLU A 26 -6.06 -16.24 5.10
N LEU A 27 -7.03 -15.36 5.36
CA LEU A 27 -6.78 -14.14 6.15
C LEU A 27 -6.26 -14.46 7.54
N THR A 28 -6.89 -15.41 8.23
CA THR A 28 -6.48 -15.85 9.58
C THR A 28 -5.08 -16.44 9.57
N GLN A 29 -4.74 -17.24 8.56
CA GLN A 29 -3.42 -17.84 8.40
C GLN A 29 -2.36 -16.77 8.12
N LEU A 30 -2.58 -15.91 7.12
CA LEU A 30 -1.65 -14.84 6.77
C LEU A 30 -1.38 -13.91 7.96
N LYS A 31 -2.42 -13.56 8.72
CA LYS A 31 -2.28 -12.75 9.91
C LYS A 31 -1.38 -13.42 10.95
N ARG A 32 -1.60 -14.70 11.23
CA ARG A 32 -0.77 -15.48 12.17
C ARG A 32 0.69 -15.53 11.73
N ASP A 33 0.93 -15.78 10.45
CA ASP A 33 2.27 -15.89 9.89
C ASP A 33 3.01 -14.54 9.96
N ILE A 34 2.31 -13.42 9.70
CA ILE A 34 2.84 -12.06 9.87
C ILE A 34 3.24 -11.79 11.32
N PHE A 35 2.38 -12.11 12.30
CA PHE A 35 2.72 -11.93 13.72
C PHE A 35 3.87 -12.83 14.19
N SER A 36 4.11 -13.92 13.47
CA SER A 36 5.25 -14.82 13.71
C SER A 36 6.54 -14.36 13.04
N GLY A 37 6.51 -13.24 12.30
CA GLY A 37 7.67 -12.69 11.59
C GLY A 37 8.10 -13.52 10.37
N ILE A 38 7.18 -14.31 9.80
CA ILE A 38 7.47 -15.20 8.67
C ILE A 38 7.37 -14.43 7.35
N ASN A 39 8.34 -14.65 6.46
CA ASN A 39 8.28 -14.17 5.08
C ASN A 39 7.32 -15.05 4.25
N ILE A 40 6.31 -14.44 3.62
CA ILE A 40 5.24 -15.16 2.94
C ILE A 40 5.30 -14.92 1.43
N LEU A 41 5.30 -16.00 0.64
CA LEU A 41 5.11 -15.96 -0.81
C LEU A 41 3.71 -16.48 -1.15
N LEU A 42 2.84 -15.61 -1.67
CA LEU A 42 1.50 -15.98 -2.10
C LEU A 42 1.46 -16.21 -3.62
N TYR A 43 1.20 -17.45 -4.05
CA TYR A 43 1.15 -17.83 -5.47
C TYR A 43 -0.20 -18.46 -5.86
N SER A 44 -0.69 -18.10 -7.05
CA SER A 44 -1.87 -18.69 -7.72
C SER A 44 -2.01 -18.08 -9.13
N PRO A 45 -2.88 -18.59 -10.02
CA PRO A 45 -3.06 -18.01 -11.35
C PRO A 45 -3.56 -16.55 -11.36
N ARG A 46 -3.51 -15.90 -12.52
CA ARG A 46 -4.00 -14.51 -12.69
C ARG A 46 -5.50 -14.43 -12.37
N ARG A 47 -5.94 -13.36 -11.70
CA ARG A 47 -7.34 -13.07 -11.30
C ARG A 47 -7.93 -13.98 -10.20
N PHE A 48 -7.10 -14.72 -9.46
CA PHE A 48 -7.53 -15.48 -8.27
C PHE A 48 -7.70 -14.62 -6.98
N GLY A 49 -7.66 -13.30 -7.09
CA GLY A 49 -7.94 -12.40 -5.95
C GLY A 49 -6.81 -12.22 -4.93
N LYS A 50 -5.55 -12.55 -5.27
CA LYS A 50 -4.39 -12.36 -4.35
C LYS A 50 -4.25 -10.91 -3.88
N SER A 51 -4.28 -9.95 -4.81
CA SER A 51 -4.17 -8.53 -4.47
C SER A 51 -5.33 -8.08 -3.59
N SER A 52 -6.56 -8.48 -3.89
CA SER A 52 -7.73 -8.21 -3.04
C SER A 52 -7.57 -8.79 -1.64
N LEU A 53 -7.05 -10.02 -1.52
CA LEU A 53 -6.78 -10.66 -0.23
C LEU A 53 -5.74 -9.87 0.60
N LEU A 54 -4.65 -9.44 -0.02
CA LEU A 54 -3.62 -8.64 0.66
C LEU A 54 -4.13 -7.24 1.04
N LEU A 55 -4.97 -6.62 0.22
CA LEU A 55 -5.61 -5.34 0.55
C LEU A 55 -6.59 -5.48 1.72
N LYS A 56 -7.37 -6.57 1.78
CA LYS A 56 -8.25 -6.86 2.92
C LYS A 56 -7.45 -7.13 4.20
N LEU A 57 -6.36 -7.88 4.08
CA LEU A 57 -5.44 -8.11 5.20
C LEU A 57 -4.82 -6.80 5.70
N LYS A 58 -4.37 -5.93 4.79
CA LYS A 58 -3.86 -4.58 5.11
C LYS A 58 -4.88 -3.79 5.93
N GLU A 59 -6.14 -3.75 5.48
CA GLU A 59 -7.21 -3.06 6.19
C GLU A 59 -7.41 -3.61 7.62
N HIS A 60 -7.39 -4.93 7.79
CA HIS A 60 -7.52 -5.58 9.11
C HIS A 60 -6.35 -5.23 10.03
N LEU A 61 -5.12 -5.27 9.53
CA LEU A 61 -3.92 -4.92 10.29
C LEU A 61 -3.91 -3.44 10.68
N GLU A 62 -4.31 -2.55 9.76
CA GLU A 62 -4.41 -1.11 10.02
C GLU A 62 -5.47 -0.77 11.09
N LYS A 63 -6.59 -1.49 11.11
CA LYS A 63 -7.61 -1.39 12.18
C LYS A 63 -7.07 -1.81 13.55
N GLU A 64 -6.06 -2.68 13.59
CA GLU A 64 -5.36 -3.11 14.81
C GLU A 64 -4.17 -2.20 15.17
N GLY A 65 -4.02 -1.07 14.47
CA GLY A 65 -2.96 -0.09 14.72
C GLY A 65 -1.60 -0.46 14.10
N ILE A 66 -1.55 -1.51 13.29
CA ILE A 66 -0.33 -1.93 12.60
C ILE A 66 -0.16 -1.11 11.32
N LYS A 67 1.02 -0.52 11.15
CA LYS A 67 1.38 0.21 9.94
C LYS A 67 1.83 -0.76 8.86
N VAL A 68 1.16 -0.73 7.70
CA VAL A 68 1.44 -1.62 6.57
C VAL A 68 1.85 -0.79 5.36
N ILE A 69 3.08 -1.02 4.89
CA ILE A 69 3.57 -0.44 3.64
C ILE A 69 3.20 -1.40 2.51
N PHE A 70 2.44 -0.91 1.51
CA PHE A 70 2.06 -1.68 0.33
C PHE A 70 2.67 -1.05 -0.91
N LEU A 71 3.44 -1.83 -1.67
CA LEU A 71 4.12 -1.36 -2.87
C LEU A 71 3.81 -2.30 -4.05
N ASP A 72 3.19 -1.77 -5.09
CA ASP A 72 3.03 -2.48 -6.37
C ASP A 72 4.30 -2.32 -7.21
N LEU A 73 4.93 -3.45 -7.52
CA LEU A 73 6.16 -3.49 -8.32
C LEU A 73 5.89 -3.58 -9.82
N PHE A 74 4.65 -3.85 -10.26
CA PHE A 74 4.33 -3.95 -11.68
C PHE A 74 4.66 -2.69 -12.50
N PRO A 75 4.41 -1.45 -12.01
CA PRO A 75 4.74 -0.23 -12.75
C PRO A 75 6.19 0.25 -12.55
N VAL A 76 7.00 -0.47 -11.77
CA VAL A 76 8.39 -0.07 -11.46
C VAL A 76 9.28 -0.35 -12.66
N VAL A 77 9.97 0.69 -13.14
CA VAL A 77 10.77 0.61 -14.38
C VAL A 77 12.28 0.46 -14.14
N ASP A 78 12.79 0.98 -13.02
CA ASP A 78 14.20 0.89 -12.64
C ASP A 78 14.39 1.02 -11.12
N GLU A 79 15.64 0.88 -10.67
CA GLU A 79 16.01 0.98 -9.26
C GLU A 79 15.67 2.35 -8.65
N LYS A 80 15.85 3.43 -9.42
CA LYS A 80 15.57 4.79 -8.95
C LYS A 80 14.07 5.00 -8.74
N ASP A 81 13.24 4.49 -9.65
CA ASP A 81 11.79 4.50 -9.53
C ASP A 81 11.33 3.66 -8.33
N PHE A 82 11.94 2.48 -8.12
CA PHE A 82 11.69 1.66 -6.94
C PHE A 82 11.96 2.43 -5.64
N ILE A 83 13.15 3.02 -5.51
CA ILE A 83 13.56 3.76 -4.30
C ILE A 83 12.59 4.91 -4.02
N ASN A 84 12.23 5.68 -5.05
CA ASN A 84 11.33 6.81 -4.90
C ASN A 84 9.93 6.38 -4.47
N ARG A 85 9.36 5.34 -5.10
CA ARG A 85 8.04 4.83 -4.74
C ARG A 85 8.02 4.21 -3.35
N TYR A 86 9.03 3.41 -3.02
CA TYR A 86 9.16 2.82 -1.69
C TYR A 86 9.24 3.90 -0.61
N PHE A 87 10.09 4.92 -0.81
CA PHE A 87 10.21 6.03 0.13
C PHE A 87 8.91 6.81 0.30
N ASP A 88 8.22 7.10 -0.80
CA ASP A 88 6.93 7.79 -0.79
C ASP A 88 5.90 7.02 0.05
N GLU A 89 5.79 5.70 -0.17
CA GLU A 89 4.87 4.84 0.60
C GLU A 89 5.24 4.73 2.09
N VAL A 90 6.54 4.64 2.41
CA VAL A 90 7.04 4.66 3.80
C VAL A 90 6.63 5.95 4.50
N VAL A 91 6.91 7.11 3.88
CA VAL A 91 6.62 8.42 4.47
C VAL A 91 5.12 8.63 4.67
N LYS A 92 4.30 8.28 3.67
CA LYS A 92 2.84 8.34 3.75
C LYS A 92 2.27 7.47 4.86
N THR A 93 2.80 6.26 5.02
CA THR A 93 2.29 5.29 6.01
C THR A 93 2.67 5.69 7.44
N LEU A 94 3.92 6.13 7.65
CA LEU A 94 4.43 6.45 8.98
C LEU A 94 3.96 7.81 9.49
N VAL A 95 3.68 8.77 8.60
CA VAL A 95 3.47 10.16 9.00
C VAL A 95 2.10 10.69 8.59
N SER A 96 1.17 10.67 9.55
CA SER A 96 -0.25 11.04 9.32
C SER A 96 -0.54 12.54 9.14
N LYS A 97 0.45 13.44 9.30
CA LYS A 97 0.25 14.91 9.16
C LYS A 97 1.37 15.53 8.35
N LYS A 98 1.01 16.41 7.41
CA LYS A 98 1.94 17.14 6.51
C LYS A 98 3.10 17.82 7.27
N ASP A 99 2.80 18.49 8.38
CA ASP A 99 3.82 19.18 9.20
C ASP A 99 4.76 18.22 9.94
N LYS A 100 4.28 17.02 10.25
CA LYS A 100 5.11 15.98 10.88
C LYS A 100 6.04 15.35 9.85
N VAL A 101 5.69 15.31 8.57
CA VAL A 101 6.57 14.75 7.52
C VAL A 101 7.83 15.58 7.44
N ILE A 102 7.68 16.91 7.29
CA ILE A 102 8.82 17.83 7.20
C ILE A 102 9.71 17.71 8.44
N ARG A 103 9.11 17.56 9.63
CA ARG A 103 9.85 17.40 10.89
C ARG A 103 10.56 16.05 11.02
N PHE A 104 9.89 14.97 10.58
CA PHE A 104 10.48 13.64 10.50
C PHE A 104 11.67 13.67 9.54
N LEU A 105 11.47 14.15 8.31
CA LEU A 105 12.55 14.26 7.32
C LEU A 105 13.75 15.05 7.85
N LYS A 106 13.54 16.19 8.52
CA LYS A 106 14.60 16.99 9.19
C LYS A 106 15.36 16.26 10.30
N GLN A 107 14.81 15.19 10.88
CA GLN A 107 15.53 14.36 11.86
C GLN A 107 16.39 13.28 11.19
N PHE A 108 16.06 12.89 9.94
CA PHE A 108 16.82 11.91 9.17
C PHE A 108 17.90 12.55 8.25
N THR A 109 18.03 13.89 8.22
CA THR A 109 19.02 14.63 7.40
C THR A 109 20.48 14.49 7.85
N ASN A 110 20.79 13.65 8.85
CA ASN A 110 22.18 13.22 9.09
C ASN A 110 22.68 12.21 8.04
N LEU A 111 21.85 11.88 7.06
CA LEU A 111 22.18 11.08 5.88
C LEU A 111 22.24 12.02 4.67
N ASN A 112 23.21 11.83 3.76
CA ASN A 112 23.46 12.65 2.57
C ASN A 112 22.38 12.47 1.47
N PHE A 113 21.10 12.67 1.80
CA PHE A 113 20.02 12.63 0.84
C PHE A 113 19.16 13.89 0.89
N SER A 114 18.78 14.36 -0.29
CA SER A 114 17.85 15.47 -0.48
C SER A 114 16.45 14.92 -0.70
N VAL A 115 15.49 15.37 0.10
CA VAL A 115 14.07 15.02 -0.10
C VAL A 115 13.36 16.15 -0.83
N ASN A 116 12.71 15.81 -1.94
CA ASN A 116 11.86 16.72 -2.68
C ASN A 116 10.39 16.32 -2.46
N SER A 117 9.53 17.31 -2.22
CA SER A 117 8.09 17.11 -2.12
C SER A 117 7.41 17.78 -3.30
N THR A 118 6.72 17.01 -4.14
CA THR A 118 5.96 17.53 -5.27
C THR A 118 4.47 17.45 -4.94
N LEU A 119 3.76 18.59 -5.05
CA LEU A 119 2.30 18.62 -4.96
C LEU A 119 1.71 18.32 -6.34
N LYS A 120 0.93 17.25 -6.44
CA LYS A 120 0.18 16.94 -7.65
C LYS A 120 -1.05 17.83 -7.77
N PRO A 121 -1.59 18.03 -8.98
CA PRO A 121 -2.79 18.82 -9.22
C PRO A 121 -4.03 18.32 -8.46
N ASP A 122 -4.05 17.04 -8.07
CA ASP A 122 -5.09 16.39 -7.27
C ASP A 122 -4.99 16.70 -5.75
N GLY A 123 -4.00 17.49 -5.32
CA GLY A 123 -3.77 17.84 -3.92
C GLY A 123 -2.98 16.80 -3.12
N SER A 124 -2.59 15.68 -3.74
CA SER A 124 -1.71 14.67 -3.13
C SER A 124 -0.25 15.12 -3.16
N ILE A 125 0.50 14.78 -2.11
CA ILE A 125 1.94 15.06 -2.02
C ILE A 125 2.69 13.77 -2.28
N THR A 126 3.63 13.80 -3.22
CA THR A 126 4.60 12.72 -3.45
C THR A 126 5.97 13.16 -2.99
N PHE A 127 6.66 12.28 -2.27
CA PHE A 127 8.02 12.49 -1.81
C PHE A 127 9.01 11.71 -2.66
N SER A 128 10.11 12.32 -3.05
CA SER A 128 11.21 11.66 -3.76
C SER A 128 12.54 11.93 -3.06
N VAL A 129 13.48 11.02 -3.25
CA VAL A 129 14.81 11.07 -2.65
C VAL A 129 15.85 11.15 -3.74
N SER A 130 16.77 12.10 -3.59
CA SER A 130 17.99 12.18 -4.38
C SER A 130 19.18 12.01 -3.44
N PHE A 131 20.06 11.08 -3.75
CA PHE A 131 21.34 10.97 -3.06
C PHE A 131 22.35 11.85 -3.79
N SER A 132 22.98 12.77 -3.05
CA SER A 132 24.19 13.43 -3.54
C SER A 132 25.38 12.55 -3.11
N PRO A 133 26.34 12.27 -4.01
CA PRO A 133 27.55 11.54 -3.65
C PRO A 133 28.31 12.20 -2.49
#